data_AF-A0A1E1WZB6-F1
#
_entry.id   AF-A0A1E1WZB6-F1
#
_cell.length_a   1.000
_cell.length_b   1.000
_cell.length_c   1.000
_cell.angle_alpha   90.00
_cell.angle_beta   90.00
_cell.angle_gamma   90.00
#
_symmetry.space_group_name_H-M   'P 1'
#
loop_
_entity.id
_entity.type
_entity.pdbx_description
1 polymer ?
#
loop_
_entity_poly.entity_id
_entity_poly.type
_entity_poly.pdbx_seq_one_letter_code
_entity_poly.pdbx_strand_id
1 'polypeptide(L)'
;MGKWQLEIFKMSIYMAFPVALFYVFNQPQFFEEWVTKKKRECFRPADPAAEQQLKDCINSFKAKKREELVKELAAVSGGSGGQDPSGS
;
A
#
# COMPACT_ATOMS: atom_id res chain seq x y z
N MET A 1 -35.54 53.63 -4.69
CA MET A 1 -35.96 52.36 -4.04
C MET A 1 -34.98 51.18 -4.27
N GLY A 2 -33.71 51.41 -4.66
CA GLY A 2 -32.77 50.30 -4.99
C GLY A 2 -31.90 49.79 -3.84
N LYS A 3 -31.75 50.54 -2.74
CA LYS A 3 -30.83 50.16 -1.64
C LYS A 3 -31.26 48.87 -0.92
N TRP A 4 -32.56 48.70 -0.64
CA TRP A 4 -33.08 47.53 0.07
C TRP A 4 -32.99 46.24 -0.76
N GLN A 5 -33.17 46.32 -2.08
CA GLN A 5 -32.95 45.18 -2.97
C GLN A 5 -31.49 44.71 -2.95
N LEU A 6 -30.54 45.65 -2.83
CA LEU A 6 -29.11 45.32 -2.74
C LEU A 6 -28.74 44.67 -1.41
N GLU A 7 -29.40 45.06 -0.31
CA GLU A 7 -29.21 44.42 0.99
C GLU A 7 -29.75 42.99 1.01
N ILE A 8 -30.93 42.75 0.43
CA ILE A 8 -31.47 41.38 0.28
C ILE A 8 -30.54 40.52 -0.55
N PHE A 9 -30.00 41.06 -1.64
CA PHE A 9 -29.05 40.34 -2.50
C PHE A 9 -27.76 39.97 -1.76
N LYS A 10 -27.23 40.87 -0.92
CA LYS A 10 -26.07 40.56 -0.07
C LYS A 10 -26.41 39.42 0.90
N MET A 11 -27.54 39.50 1.59
CA MET A 11 -27.94 38.48 2.56
C MET A 11 -28.21 37.12 1.91
N SER A 12 -28.78 37.09 0.70
CA SER A 12 -29.00 35.85 -0.04
C SER A 12 -27.67 35.20 -0.47
N ILE A 13 -26.67 35.98 -0.90
CA ILE A 13 -25.33 35.45 -1.16
C ILE A 13 -24.72 34.87 0.12
N TYR A 14 -24.79 35.59 1.25
CA TYR A 14 -24.22 35.09 2.50
C TYR A 14 -24.86 33.78 2.98
N MET A 15 -26.16 33.59 2.77
CA MET A 15 -26.86 32.36 3.13
C MET A 15 -26.66 31.22 2.12
N ALA A 16 -26.63 31.54 0.82
CA ALA A 16 -26.43 30.56 -0.24
C ALA A 16 -24.98 30.08 -0.35
N PHE A 17 -24.01 30.93 0.02
CA PHE A 17 -22.58 30.63 -0.06
C PHE A 17 -22.15 29.38 0.71
N PRO A 18 -22.45 29.21 2.02
CA PRO A 18 -22.05 28.01 2.75
C PRO A 18 -22.74 26.74 2.22
N VAL A 19 -23.97 26.84 1.74
CA VAL A 19 -24.72 25.70 1.17
C VAL A 19 -24.17 25.31 -0.20
N ALA A 20 -23.83 26.29 -1.04
CA ALA A 20 -23.22 26.06 -2.35
C ALA A 20 -21.81 25.47 -2.20
N LEU A 21 -21.00 25.99 -1.27
CA LEU A 21 -19.71 25.40 -0.92
C LEU A 21 -19.89 23.96 -0.45
N PHE A 22 -20.84 23.69 0.45
CA PHE A 22 -21.12 22.33 0.89
C PHE A 22 -21.49 21.42 -0.28
N TYR A 23 -22.31 21.89 -1.22
CA TYR A 23 -22.70 21.10 -2.39
C TYR A 23 -21.54 20.80 -3.34
N VAL A 24 -20.66 21.78 -3.56
CA VAL A 24 -19.47 21.64 -4.41
C VAL A 24 -18.42 20.73 -3.77
N PHE A 25 -18.14 20.93 -2.48
CA PHE A 25 -17.10 20.17 -1.76
C PHE A 25 -17.56 18.78 -1.29
N ASN A 26 -18.87 18.54 -1.18
CA ASN A 26 -19.41 17.22 -0.85
C ASN A 26 -19.56 16.31 -2.08
N GLN A 27 -19.21 16.77 -3.30
CA GLN A 27 -19.21 15.89 -4.47
C GLN A 27 -18.01 14.92 -4.40
N PRO A 28 -18.23 13.61 -4.21
CA PRO A 28 -17.15 12.63 -4.04
C PRO A 28 -16.26 12.49 -5.29
N GLN A 29 -16.70 12.98 -6.46
CA GLN A 29 -15.97 12.88 -7.72
C GLN A 29 -14.62 13.63 -7.70
N PHE A 30 -14.54 14.82 -7.12
CA PHE A 30 -13.27 15.54 -6.99
C PHE A 30 -12.32 14.88 -5.99
N PHE A 31 -12.88 14.21 -4.97
CA PHE A 31 -12.11 13.50 -3.97
C PHE A 31 -11.49 12.22 -4.53
N GLU A 32 -12.23 11.47 -5.36
CA GLU A 32 -11.73 10.26 -6.01
C GLU A 32 -10.56 10.54 -6.94
N GLU A 33 -10.64 11.57 -7.79
CA GLU A 33 -9.53 11.93 -8.68
C GLU A 33 -8.30 12.40 -7.91
N TRP A 34 -8.48 13.20 -6.85
CA TRP A 34 -7.36 13.70 -6.03
C TRP A 34 -6.69 12.58 -5.22
N VAL A 35 -7.46 11.73 -4.54
CA VAL A 35 -6.91 10.60 -3.76
C VAL A 35 -6.31 9.54 -4.67
N THR A 36 -6.92 9.26 -5.83
CA THR A 36 -6.39 8.30 -6.81
C THR A 36 -5.08 8.81 -7.41
N LYS A 37 -5.01 10.10 -7.75
CA LYS A 37 -3.77 10.73 -8.24
C LYS A 37 -2.68 10.73 -7.16
N LYS A 38 -3.02 11.08 -5.92
CA LYS A 38 -2.09 11.02 -4.77
C LYS A 38 -1.60 9.60 -4.48
N LYS A 39 -2.48 8.59 -4.54
CA LYS A 39 -2.08 7.18 -4.42
C LYS A 39 -1.13 6.77 -5.55
N ARG A 40 -1.39 7.22 -6.79
CA ARG A 40 -0.54 6.90 -7.96
C ARG A 40 0.83 7.61 -7.94
N GLU A 41 0.91 8.79 -7.33
CA GLU A 41 2.17 9.50 -7.11
C GLU A 41 2.98 8.88 -5.97
N CYS A 42 2.33 8.48 -4.87
CA CYS A 42 2.98 7.88 -3.70
C CYS A 42 3.37 6.42 -3.93
N PHE A 43 2.53 5.67 -4.65
CA PHE A 43 2.83 4.33 -5.14
C PHE A 43 3.05 4.41 -6.64
N ARG A 44 4.28 4.75 -7.03
CA ARG A 44 4.71 4.57 -8.43
C ARG A 44 4.35 3.13 -8.82
N PRO A 45 3.58 2.88 -9.89
CA PRO A 45 3.30 1.53 -10.34
C PRO A 45 4.63 0.82 -10.44
N ALA A 46 4.77 -0.30 -9.72
CA ALA A 46 6.03 -1.01 -9.59
C ALA A 46 6.59 -1.21 -10.99
N ASP A 47 7.78 -0.66 -11.24
CA ASP A 47 8.42 -0.79 -12.53
C ASP A 47 8.53 -2.30 -12.82
N PRO A 48 8.04 -2.78 -13.97
CA PRO A 48 8.02 -4.22 -14.26
C PRO A 48 9.44 -4.83 -14.22
N ALA A 49 10.48 -4.03 -14.49
CA ALA A 49 11.87 -4.46 -14.33
C ALA A 49 12.28 -4.54 -12.85
N ALA A 50 11.79 -3.65 -11.97
CA ALA A 50 12.02 -3.74 -10.53
C ALA A 50 11.32 -4.96 -9.91
N GLU A 51 10.12 -5.32 -10.39
CA GLU A 51 9.44 -6.54 -9.97
C GLU A 51 10.19 -7.81 -10.39
N GLN A 52 10.75 -7.83 -11.61
CA GLN A 52 11.57 -8.94 -12.10
C GLN A 52 12.85 -9.08 -11.27
N GLN A 53 13.58 -7.99 -11.04
CA GLN A 53 14.80 -8.00 -10.22
C GLN A 53 14.54 -8.48 -8.78
N LEU A 54 13.41 -8.08 -8.18
CA LEU A 54 13.02 -8.56 -6.86
C LEU A 54 12.73 -10.07 -6.86
N LYS A 55 12.02 -10.57 -7.88
CA LYS A 55 11.73 -12.01 -8.04
C LYS A 55 13.00 -12.83 -8.22
N ASP A 56 13.94 -12.34 -9.04
CA ASP A 56 15.22 -13.01 -9.29
C ASP A 56 16.09 -13.02 -8.03
N CYS A 57 16.13 -11.92 -7.28
CA CYS A 57 16.83 -11.85 -6.00
C CYS A 57 16.24 -12.86 -4.99
N ILE A 58 14.92 -12.90 -4.84
CA ILE A 58 14.23 -13.85 -3.95
C ILE A 58 14.52 -15.30 -4.35
N ASN A 59 14.50 -15.61 -5.65
CA ASN A 59 14.76 -16.96 -6.15
C ASN A 59 16.22 -17.39 -5.90
N SER A 60 17.18 -16.49 -6.11
CA SER A 60 18.60 -16.77 -5.85
C SER A 60 18.88 -17.04 -4.36
N PHE A 61 18.24 -16.29 -3.46
CA PHE A 61 18.34 -16.52 -2.01
C PHE A 61 17.70 -17.85 -1.60
N LYS A 62 16.51 -18.17 -2.13
CA LYS A 62 15.82 -19.44 -1.85
C LYS A 62 16.61 -20.64 -2.34
N ALA A 63 17.31 -20.53 -3.47
CA ALA A 63 18.16 -21.60 -3.99
C ALA A 63 19.31 -21.90 -3.01
N LYS A 64 20.07 -20.86 -2.60
CA LYS A 64 21.17 -21.00 -1.65
C LYS A 64 20.72 -21.56 -0.30
N LYS A 65 19.59 -21.08 0.24
CA LYS A 65 19.00 -21.60 1.49
C LYS A 65 18.62 -23.08 1.39
N ARG A 66 18.12 -23.53 0.23
CA ARG A 66 17.78 -24.95 0.03
C ARG A 66 19.01 -25.84 -0.02
N GLU A 67 20.08 -25.39 -0.67
CA GLU A 67 21.34 -26.13 -0.74
C GLU A 67 21.97 -26.29 0.66
N GLU A 68 21.96 -25.22 1.45
CA GLU A 68 22.44 -25.22 2.83
C GLU A 68 21.63 -26.17 3.71
N LEU A 69 20.29 -26.11 3.64
CA LEU A 69 19.41 -27.02 4.40
C LEU A 69 19.58 -28.48 3.99
N VAL A 70 19.80 -28.77 2.70
CA VAL A 70 20.05 -30.15 2.24
C VAL A 70 21.40 -30.64 2.76
N LYS A 71 22.42 -29.78 2.79
CA LYS A 71 23.73 -30.12 3.36
C LYS A 71 23.66 -30.36 4.87
N GLU A 72 22.92 -29.53 5.60
CA GLU A 72 22.66 -29.72 7.02
C GLU A 72 21.86 -31.00 7.29
N LEU A 73 20.82 -31.28 6.48
CA LEU A 73 20.02 -32.50 6.60
C LEU A 73 20.84 -33.77 6.29
N ALA A 74 21.76 -33.70 5.33
CA ALA A 74 22.69 -34.79 5.05
C ALA A 74 23.70 -34.99 6.19
N ALA A 75 24.21 -33.90 6.79
CA ALA A 75 25.12 -33.96 7.94
C ALA A 75 24.43 -34.51 9.20
N VAL A 76 23.18 -34.12 9.47
CA VAL A 76 22.42 -34.63 10.63
C VAL A 76 21.92 -36.06 10.41
N SER A 77 21.54 -36.44 9.18
CA SER A 77 21.17 -37.82 8.84
C SER A 77 22.38 -38.77 8.89
N GLY A 78 23.59 -38.29 8.58
CA GLY A 78 24.82 -39.06 8.72
C GLY A 78 25.31 -39.18 10.17
N GLY A 79 24.78 -38.33 11.09
CA GLY A 79 25.15 -38.30 12.51
C GLY A 79 24.24 -39.09 13.45
N SER A 80 23.08 -39.59 12.98
CA SER A 80 22.09 -40.30 13.83
C SER A 80 22.17 -41.82 13.71
N GLY A 81 23.40 -42.35 13.60
CA GLY A 81 23.71 -43.77 13.44
C GLY A 81 24.41 -44.43 14.64
N GLY A 82 24.37 -43.83 15.84
CA GLY A 82 24.83 -44.52 17.05
C GLY A 82 25.13 -43.62 18.24
N GLN A 83 24.23 -43.62 19.23
CA GLN A 83 24.62 -43.57 20.64
C GLN A 83 23.49 -44.16 21.51
N ASP A 84 23.81 -45.24 22.22
CA ASP A 84 22.94 -46.11 23.01
C ASP A 84 22.25 -45.42 24.21
N PRO A 85 21.19 -46.05 24.74
CA PRO A 85 21.19 -46.30 26.18
C PRO A 85 20.73 -47.74 26.48
N SER A 86 21.67 -48.61 26.82
CA SER A 86 21.36 -49.75 27.68
C SER A 86 22.55 -50.04 28.59
N GLY A 87 22.55 -49.36 29.73
CA GLY A 87 23.25 -49.82 30.92
C GLY A 87 22.41 -50.89 31.60
N SER A 88 23.00 -52.07 31.79
CA SER A 88 22.65 -53.06 32.81
C SER A 88 23.88 -53.91 33.08
#